data_AF-A0A4V1BWD9-F1
#
_entry.id   AF-A0A4V1BWD9-F1
#
_cell.length_a   1.000
_cell.length_b   1.000
_cell.length_c   1.000
_cell.angle_alpha   90.00
_cell.angle_beta   90.00
_cell.angle_gamma   90.00
#
_symmetry.space_group_name_H-M   'P 1'
#
loop_
_entity.id
_entity.type
_entity.pdbx_description
1 polymer ?
#
loop_
_entity_poly.entity_id
_entity_poly.type
_entity_poly.pdbx_seq_one_letter_code
_entity_poly.pdbx_strand_id
1 'polypeptide(L)'
;MQKTVLALLISLSALTASSFAVAKGVTYGEQKITLTDSISPGNDFYQYVNQDWINHAKIPAGMSRINSFVELYLKTEKQLQALINKLEVQPESELNHNQRNIRNLYRSYLNETAVEKAGLMPVQNALNNIKQAKTHADITNLMAKPGYMPFISYWVGCKST
;
A
#
# COMPACT_ATOMS: atom_id res chain seq x y z
N MET A 1 -11.66 -38.80 -65.86
CA MET A 1 -12.58 -38.75 -64.70
C MET A 1 -12.03 -39.61 -63.56
N GLN A 2 -11.98 -39.03 -62.37
CA GLN A 2 -12.18 -39.67 -61.06
C GLN A 2 -11.06 -40.32 -60.22
N LYS A 3 -9.76 -40.30 -60.59
CA LYS A 3 -8.73 -40.87 -59.66
C LYS A 3 -7.53 -40.01 -59.29
N THR A 4 -7.31 -38.86 -59.93
CA THR A 4 -6.16 -37.98 -59.64
C THR A 4 -6.49 -36.74 -58.79
N VAL A 5 -7.77 -36.52 -58.44
CA VAL A 5 -8.20 -35.34 -57.65
C VAL A 5 -8.19 -35.61 -56.14
N LEU A 6 -8.04 -36.87 -55.70
CA LEU A 6 -8.19 -37.23 -54.28
C LEU A 6 -6.92 -37.06 -53.42
N ALA A 7 -5.77 -36.73 -54.00
CA ALA A 7 -4.52 -36.57 -53.25
C ALA A 7 -4.21 -35.12 -52.83
N LEU A 8 -5.01 -34.14 -53.28
CA LEU A 8 -4.75 -32.71 -53.02
C LEU A 8 -5.58 -32.12 -51.87
N LEU A 9 -6.47 -32.89 -51.24
CA LEU A 9 -7.39 -32.42 -50.19
C LEU A 9 -7.01 -32.85 -48.76
N ILE A 10 -5.89 -33.56 -48.58
CA ILE A 10 -5.39 -33.96 -47.24
C ILE A 10 -4.21 -33.08 -46.78
N SER A 11 -3.68 -32.20 -47.63
CA SER A 11 -2.53 -31.34 -47.29
C SER A 11 -2.91 -29.92 -46.84
N LEU A 12 -4.21 -29.57 -46.76
CA LEU A 12 -4.66 -28.23 -46.39
C LEU A 12 -5.46 -28.17 -45.07
N SER A 13 -5.12 -29.04 -44.11
CA SER A 13 -5.59 -28.97 -42.72
C SER A 13 -4.44 -28.91 -41.73
N ALA A 14 -3.32 -28.31 -42.13
CA ALA A 14 -2.23 -27.93 -41.23
C ALA A 14 -2.20 -26.41 -41.06
N LEU A 15 -3.35 -25.82 -40.69
CA LEU A 15 -3.38 -24.46 -40.16
C LEU A 15 -3.93 -24.52 -38.74
N THR A 16 -3.15 -23.90 -37.85
CA THR A 16 -3.44 -23.49 -36.47
C THR A 16 -3.32 -24.53 -35.36
N ALA A 17 -2.07 -24.88 -35.04
CA ALA A 17 -1.67 -24.93 -33.63
C ALA A 17 -0.33 -24.21 -33.50
N SER A 18 -0.35 -22.88 -33.57
CA SER A 18 0.74 -22.10 -33.00
C SER A 18 0.74 -22.42 -31.51
N SER A 19 1.62 -23.32 -31.08
CA SER A 19 1.97 -23.42 -29.66
C SER A 19 2.51 -22.05 -29.28
N PHE A 20 1.68 -21.21 -28.66
CA PHE A 20 2.21 -20.06 -27.95
C PHE A 20 3.15 -20.65 -26.91
N ALA A 21 4.45 -20.47 -27.11
CA ALA A 21 5.41 -20.71 -26.06
C ALA A 21 5.03 -19.74 -24.93
N VAL A 22 4.29 -20.25 -23.94
CA VAL A 22 3.92 -19.44 -22.78
C VAL A 22 5.22 -19.15 -22.06
N ALA A 23 5.58 -17.87 -21.98
CA ALA A 23 6.79 -17.44 -21.29
C ALA A 23 6.73 -17.98 -19.85
N LYS A 24 7.66 -18.88 -19.49
CA LYS A 24 7.67 -19.56 -18.17
C LYS A 24 7.89 -18.62 -16.97
N GLY A 25 8.17 -17.35 -17.25
CA GLY A 25 8.23 -16.32 -16.23
C GLY A 25 8.18 -14.93 -16.84
N VAL A 26 7.76 -13.97 -16.01
CA VAL A 26 7.74 -12.55 -16.34
C VAL A 26 8.68 -11.85 -15.37
N THR A 27 9.49 -10.92 -15.86
CA THR A 27 10.36 -10.08 -15.02
C THR A 27 10.00 -8.62 -15.24
N TYR A 28 9.86 -7.87 -14.16
CA TYR A 28 9.58 -6.43 -14.18
C TYR A 28 10.35 -5.74 -13.05
N GLY A 29 11.33 -4.93 -13.40
CA GLY A 29 12.27 -4.37 -12.42
C GLY A 29 12.96 -5.48 -11.62
N GLU A 30 12.85 -5.42 -10.30
CA GLU A 30 13.38 -6.44 -9.37
C GLU A 30 12.43 -7.64 -9.16
N GLN A 31 11.19 -7.57 -9.67
CA GLN A 31 10.21 -8.63 -9.48
C GLN A 31 10.37 -9.71 -10.56
N LYS A 32 10.42 -10.96 -10.12
CA LYS A 32 10.41 -12.15 -10.98
C LYS A 32 9.21 -13.00 -10.63
N ILE A 33 8.34 -13.22 -11.60
CA ILE A 33 7.17 -14.10 -11.50
C ILE A 33 7.52 -15.39 -12.24
N THR A 34 7.38 -16.53 -11.56
CA THR A 34 7.52 -17.86 -12.15
C THR A 34 6.13 -18.46 -12.28
N LEU A 35 5.70 -18.77 -13.51
CA LEU A 35 4.39 -19.36 -13.76
C LEU A 35 4.44 -20.86 -13.43
N THR A 36 3.40 -21.40 -12.78
CA THR A 36 3.38 -22.82 -12.44
C THR A 36 2.88 -23.67 -13.62
N ASP A 37 3.59 -24.76 -13.92
CA ASP A 37 3.15 -25.74 -14.93
C ASP A 37 2.08 -26.72 -14.36
N SER A 38 1.81 -26.69 -13.04
CA SER A 38 0.87 -27.61 -12.37
C SER A 38 -0.61 -27.25 -12.53
N ILE A 39 -0.92 -26.01 -12.95
CA ILE A 39 -2.28 -25.49 -13.05
C ILE A 39 -2.44 -24.89 -14.44
N SER A 40 -3.48 -25.31 -15.17
CA SER A 40 -3.79 -24.67 -16.45
C SER A 40 -4.31 -23.24 -16.20
N PRO A 41 -3.85 -22.22 -16.95
CA PRO A 41 -4.30 -20.83 -16.78
C PRO A 41 -5.82 -20.64 -16.91
N GLY A 42 -6.51 -21.54 -17.64
CA GLY A 42 -7.97 -21.49 -17.79
C GLY A 42 -8.76 -22.04 -16.60
N ASN A 43 -8.12 -22.81 -15.71
CA ASN A 43 -8.77 -23.38 -14.53
C ASN A 43 -8.69 -22.44 -13.33
N ASP A 44 -7.51 -21.90 -13.07
CA ASP A 44 -7.28 -20.90 -12.02
C ASP A 44 -6.08 -20.03 -12.41
N PHE A 45 -6.36 -18.90 -13.05
CA PHE A 45 -5.32 -17.97 -13.47
C PHE A 45 -4.57 -17.33 -12.28
N TYR A 46 -5.25 -17.16 -11.15
CA TYR A 46 -4.63 -16.55 -9.97
C TYR A 46 -3.56 -17.46 -9.38
N GLN A 47 -3.87 -18.74 -9.16
CA GLN A 47 -2.87 -19.72 -8.71
C GLN A 47 -1.83 -19.97 -9.79
N TYR A 48 -2.21 -20.06 -11.07
CA TYR A 48 -1.25 -20.21 -12.17
C TYR A 48 -0.10 -19.19 -12.14
N VAL A 49 -0.43 -17.93 -11.88
CA VAL A 49 0.55 -16.83 -11.82
C VAL A 49 1.25 -16.75 -10.46
N ASN A 50 0.52 -16.95 -9.36
CA ASN A 50 1.01 -16.61 -8.02
C ASN A 50 1.41 -17.81 -7.17
N GLN A 51 1.35 -19.06 -7.66
CA GLN A 51 1.60 -20.26 -6.85
C GLN A 51 2.95 -20.19 -6.12
N ASP A 52 4.01 -19.79 -6.81
CA ASP A 52 5.34 -19.64 -6.22
C ASP A 52 5.32 -18.62 -5.07
N TRP A 53 4.73 -17.45 -5.29
CA TRP A 53 4.61 -16.43 -4.24
C TRP A 53 3.75 -16.91 -3.06
N ILE A 54 2.61 -17.55 -3.31
CA ILE A 54 1.70 -18.07 -2.27
C ILE A 54 2.43 -19.06 -1.35
N ASN A 55 3.28 -19.91 -1.92
CA ASN A 55 4.04 -20.91 -1.15
C ASN A 55 5.08 -20.28 -0.21
N HIS A 56 5.58 -19.08 -0.52
CA HIS A 56 6.65 -18.41 0.23
C HIS A 56 6.17 -17.21 1.06
N ALA A 57 5.03 -16.62 0.71
CA ALA A 57 4.50 -15.44 1.36
C ALA A 57 4.18 -15.73 2.83
N LYS A 58 4.74 -14.91 3.72
CA LYS A 58 4.47 -14.97 5.16
C LYS A 58 3.83 -13.67 5.59
N ILE A 59 2.75 -13.77 6.36
CA ILE A 59 2.13 -12.59 6.98
C ILE A 59 3.11 -12.03 8.02
N PRO A 60 3.58 -10.77 7.86
CA PRO A 60 4.49 -10.15 8.82
C PRO A 60 3.85 -9.99 10.19
N ALA A 61 4.67 -9.97 11.24
CA ALA A 61 4.18 -9.70 12.60
C ALA A 61 3.46 -8.35 12.66
N GLY A 62 2.32 -8.30 13.35
CA GLY A 62 1.49 -7.10 13.47
C GLY A 62 0.62 -6.78 12.25
N MET A 63 0.68 -7.59 11.19
CA MET A 63 -0.18 -7.43 10.01
C MET A 63 -1.20 -8.57 9.92
N SER A 64 -2.39 -8.27 9.39
CA SER A 64 -3.46 -9.25 9.20
C SER A 64 -3.41 -9.96 7.85
N ARG A 65 -2.59 -9.46 6.90
CA ARG A 65 -2.51 -9.97 5.53
C ARG A 65 -1.14 -9.70 4.91
N ILE A 66 -0.86 -10.42 3.84
CA ILE A 66 0.27 -10.19 2.94
C ILE A 66 -0.25 -10.16 1.50
N ASN A 67 0.25 -9.22 0.70
CA ASN A 67 0.02 -9.10 -0.73
C ASN A 67 1.09 -8.13 -1.30
N SER A 68 1.08 -7.94 -2.62
CA SER A 68 2.04 -7.06 -3.31
C SER A 68 2.04 -5.61 -2.78
N PHE A 69 0.88 -5.07 -2.38
CA PHE A 69 0.79 -3.72 -1.82
C PHE A 69 1.41 -3.64 -0.43
N VAL A 70 1.23 -4.67 0.41
CA VAL A 70 1.87 -4.74 1.73
C VAL A 70 3.39 -4.84 1.60
N GLU A 71 3.88 -5.64 0.65
CA GLU A 71 5.32 -5.74 0.38
C GLU A 71 5.90 -4.40 -0.09
N LEU A 72 5.20 -3.70 -0.99
CA LEU A 72 5.60 -2.36 -1.43
C LEU A 72 5.58 -1.34 -0.30
N TYR A 73 4.55 -1.38 0.54
CA TYR A 73 4.44 -0.54 1.73
C TYR A 73 5.65 -0.75 2.65
N LEU A 74 5.96 -2.00 3.01
CA LEU A 74 7.10 -2.33 3.87
C LEU A 74 8.45 -1.92 3.26
N LYS A 75 8.61 -2.06 1.93
CA LYS A 75 9.80 -1.57 1.23
C LYS A 75 9.93 -0.05 1.33
N THR A 76 8.82 0.66 1.14
CA THR A 76 8.76 2.13 1.21
C THR A 76 9.06 2.62 2.63
N GLU A 77 8.47 2.00 3.65
CA GLU A 77 8.73 2.30 5.07
C GLU A 77 10.23 2.18 5.40
N LYS A 78 10.91 1.12 4.92
CA LYS A 78 12.36 0.96 5.10
C LYS A 78 13.16 2.09 4.43
N GLN A 79 12.74 2.51 3.25
CA GLN A 79 13.38 3.63 2.54
C GLN A 79 13.16 4.95 3.26
N LEU A 80 11.95 5.22 3.75
CA LEU A 80 11.63 6.39 4.56
C LEU A 80 12.45 6.42 5.86
N GLN A 81 12.54 5.29 6.56
CA GLN A 81 13.37 5.15 7.75
C GLN A 81 14.84 5.45 7.44
N ALA A 82 15.37 4.97 6.32
CA ALA A 82 16.74 5.28 5.90
C ALA A 82 16.95 6.77 5.61
N LEU A 83 15.95 7.46 5.05
CA LEU A 83 16.01 8.92 4.84
C LEU A 83 15.99 9.67 6.19
N ILE A 84 15.11 9.29 7.11
CA ILE A 84 15.03 9.89 8.45
C ILE A 84 16.34 9.67 9.22
N ASN A 85 16.91 8.47 9.17
CA ASN A 85 18.20 8.18 9.80
C ASN A 85 19.34 9.08 9.28
N LYS A 86 19.32 9.45 8.00
CA LYS A 86 20.28 10.42 7.45
C LYS A 86 20.06 11.81 8.03
N LEU A 87 18.82 12.25 8.22
CA LEU A 87 18.51 13.54 8.85
C LEU A 87 18.91 13.59 10.33
N GLU A 88 18.79 12.46 11.04
CA GLU A 88 19.14 12.34 12.46
C GLU A 88 20.62 12.61 12.75
N VAL A 89 21.51 12.16 11.85
CA VAL A 89 22.97 12.31 12.01
C VAL A 89 23.52 13.61 11.42
N GLN A 90 22.71 14.36 10.66
CA GLN A 90 23.13 15.63 10.06
C GLN A 90 23.16 16.75 11.10
N PRO A 91 24.19 17.62 11.07
CA PRO A 91 24.24 18.84 11.88
C PRO A 91 22.99 19.68 11.64
N GLU A 92 22.44 20.23 12.73
CA GLU A 92 21.22 21.03 12.65
C GLU A 92 21.39 22.30 11.79
N SER A 93 22.60 22.85 11.70
CA SER A 93 22.93 23.98 10.81
C SER A 93 22.78 23.66 9.32
N GLU A 94 22.82 22.38 8.93
CA GLU A 94 22.74 21.93 7.54
C GLU A 94 21.32 21.57 7.11
N LEU A 95 20.37 21.48 8.05
CA LEU A 95 18.99 21.15 7.75
C LEU A 95 18.18 22.37 7.34
N ASN A 96 17.49 22.27 6.21
CA ASN A 96 16.45 23.22 5.87
C ASN A 96 15.24 23.09 6.82
N HIS A 97 14.31 24.05 6.74
CA HIS A 97 13.14 24.11 7.60
C HIS A 97 12.30 22.82 7.59
N ASN A 98 12.02 22.26 6.41
CA ASN A 98 11.18 21.07 6.29
C ASN A 98 11.87 19.82 6.83
N GLN A 99 13.17 19.66 6.55
CA GLN A 99 13.98 18.55 7.09
C GLN A 99 14.02 18.59 8.62
N ARG A 100 14.19 19.78 9.19
CA ARG A 100 14.18 19.99 10.64
C ARG A 100 12.83 19.62 11.26
N ASN A 101 11.73 20.01 10.62
CA ASN A 101 10.39 19.65 11.09
C ASN A 101 10.13 18.15 11.03
N ILE A 102 10.53 17.47 9.94
CA ILE A 102 10.42 16.01 9.83
C ILE A 102 11.21 15.32 10.94
N ARG A 103 12.46 15.73 11.14
CA ARG A 103 13.35 15.20 12.18
C ARG A 103 12.76 15.40 13.58
N ASN A 104 12.31 16.61 13.89
CA ASN A 104 11.77 16.95 15.21
C ASN A 104 10.44 16.23 15.46
N LEU A 105 9.58 16.10 14.44
CA LEU A 105 8.34 15.32 14.55
C LEU A 105 8.65 13.86 14.85
N TYR A 106 9.59 13.25 14.13
CA TYR A 106 10.01 11.88 14.37
C TYR A 106 10.54 11.66 15.79
N ARG A 107 11.43 12.54 16.26
CA ARG A 107 11.93 12.52 17.64
C ARG A 107 10.83 12.69 18.69
N SER A 108 9.88 13.58 18.44
CA SER A 108 8.77 13.81 19.36
C SER A 108 7.87 12.59 19.49
N TYR A 109 7.68 11.86 18.40
CA TYR A 109 6.85 10.66 18.36
C TYR A 109 7.51 9.48 19.09
N LEU A 110 8.83 9.30 18.93
CA LEU A 110 9.57 8.19 19.55
C LEU A 110 9.97 8.42 21.02
N ASN A 111 9.77 9.63 21.55
CA ASN A 111 10.16 9.93 22.93
C ASN A 111 9.09 9.44 23.93
N GLU A 112 9.03 8.13 24.13
CA GLU A 112 8.10 7.48 25.05
C GLU A 112 8.21 8.04 26.47
N THR A 113 9.42 8.29 26.98
CA THR A 113 9.62 8.88 28.31
C THR A 113 8.92 10.23 28.47
N ALA A 114 8.98 11.10 27.46
CA ALA A 114 8.30 12.39 27.49
C ALA A 114 6.78 12.23 27.38
N VAL A 115 6.31 11.31 26.53
CA VAL A 115 4.88 11.00 26.37
C VAL A 115 4.29 10.48 27.69
N GLU A 116 4.92 9.49 28.31
CA GLU A 116 4.48 8.91 29.58
C GLU A 116 4.49 9.93 30.72
N LYS A 117 5.53 10.78 30.76
CA LYS A 117 5.60 11.88 31.74
C LYS A 117 4.49 12.91 31.55
N ALA A 118 4.10 13.20 30.31
CA ALA A 118 3.04 14.16 30.02
C ALA A 118 1.64 13.63 30.35
N GLY A 119 1.43 12.31 30.27
CA GLY A 119 0.16 11.66 30.56
C GLY A 119 -1.02 12.32 29.82
N LEU A 120 -2.09 12.65 30.55
CA LEU A 120 -3.29 13.30 29.98
C LEU A 120 -3.21 14.83 29.91
N MET A 121 -2.11 15.45 30.35
CA MET A 121 -2.00 16.92 30.38
C MET A 121 -2.28 17.57 29.01
N PRO A 122 -1.79 17.05 27.86
CA PRO A 122 -2.02 17.69 26.56
C PRO A 122 -3.50 17.75 26.13
N VAL A 123 -4.33 16.82 26.60
CA VAL A 123 -5.76 16.74 26.24
C VAL A 123 -6.69 17.38 27.27
N GLN A 124 -6.17 17.80 28.43
CA GLN A 124 -6.98 18.27 29.54
C GLN A 124 -7.85 19.49 29.19
N ASN A 125 -7.32 20.44 28.42
CA ASN A 125 -8.08 21.61 27.97
C ASN A 125 -9.24 21.20 27.05
N ALA A 126 -9.02 20.24 26.15
CA ALA A 126 -10.07 19.77 25.26
C ALA A 126 -11.20 19.08 26.06
N LEU A 127 -10.84 18.25 27.03
CA LEU A 127 -11.79 17.60 27.95
C LEU A 127 -12.56 18.61 28.80
N ASN A 128 -11.89 19.66 29.29
CA ASN A 128 -12.53 20.73 30.07
C ASN A 128 -13.56 21.49 29.24
N ASN A 129 -13.23 21.84 28.00
CA ASN A 129 -14.17 22.49 27.08
C ASN A 129 -15.43 21.63 26.85
N ILE A 130 -15.27 20.32 26.68
CA ILE A 130 -16.40 19.38 26.54
C ILE A 130 -17.25 19.35 27.81
N LYS A 131 -16.62 19.27 28.99
CA LYS A 131 -17.34 19.26 30.28
C LYS A 131 -18.14 20.54 30.53
N GLN A 132 -17.64 21.67 30.02
CA GLN A 132 -18.27 22.98 30.18
C GLN A 132 -19.43 23.22 29.20
N ALA A 133 -19.48 22.51 28.06
CA ALA A 133 -20.59 22.61 27.13
C ALA A 133 -21.89 22.08 27.78
N LYS A 134 -22.92 22.93 27.89
CA LYS A 134 -24.22 22.59 28.49
C LYS A 134 -25.38 22.64 27.52
N THR A 135 -25.18 23.26 26.35
CA THR A 135 -26.23 23.47 25.36
C THR A 135 -25.85 22.87 24.01
N HIS A 136 -26.85 22.63 23.14
CA HIS A 136 -26.59 22.23 21.76
C HIS A 136 -25.75 23.26 20.99
N ALA A 137 -25.89 24.55 21.32
CA ALA A 137 -25.09 25.62 20.73
C ALA A 137 -23.61 25.48 21.13
N ASP A 138 -23.31 25.17 22.40
CA ASP A 138 -21.94 24.94 22.87
C ASP A 138 -21.27 23.78 22.12
N ILE A 139 -22.00 22.67 21.94
CA ILE A 139 -21.52 21.51 21.20
C ILE A 139 -21.29 21.86 19.73
N THR A 140 -22.20 22.63 19.11
CA THR A 140 -22.04 23.11 17.73
C THR A 140 -20.78 23.97 17.57
N ASN A 141 -20.50 24.85 18.53
CA ASN A 141 -19.29 25.67 18.55
C ASN A 141 -18.01 24.84 18.73
N LEU A 142 -18.05 23.76 19.51
CA LEU A 142 -16.91 22.84 19.63
C LEU A 142 -16.67 22.10 18.32
N MET A 143 -17.71 21.58 17.66
CA MET A 143 -17.61 20.87 16.39
C MET A 143 -17.04 21.72 15.24
N ALA A 144 -17.08 23.05 15.35
CA ALA A 144 -16.46 23.96 14.38
C ALA A 144 -14.94 24.12 14.57
N LYS A 145 -14.36 23.62 15.67
CA LYS A 145 -12.94 23.78 15.98
C LYS A 145 -12.12 22.55 15.56
N PRO A 146 -10.87 22.72 15.07
CA PRO A 146 -9.96 21.61 14.84
C PRO A 146 -9.79 20.73 16.08
N GLY A 147 -9.72 19.41 15.88
CA GLY A 147 -9.55 18.43 16.97
C GLY A 147 -10.85 17.98 17.65
N TYR A 148 -12.00 18.57 17.32
CA TYR A 148 -13.32 18.08 17.72
C TYR A 148 -14.00 17.43 16.52
N MET A 149 -14.35 16.15 16.63
CA MET A 149 -14.98 15.44 15.52
C MET A 149 -16.44 15.92 15.35
N PRO A 150 -16.81 16.52 14.21
CA PRO A 150 -18.18 16.95 13.97
C PRO A 150 -19.07 15.78 13.57
N PHE A 151 -20.38 15.91 13.77
CA PHE A 151 -21.36 14.95 13.25
C PHE A 151 -21.39 14.94 11.71
N ILE A 152 -21.16 16.10 11.09
CA ILE A 152 -21.04 16.25 9.64
C ILE A 152 -19.60 16.63 9.32
N SER A 153 -18.90 15.74 8.62
CA SER A 153 -17.59 16.03 8.07
C SER A 153 -17.73 16.62 6.66
N TYR A 154 -16.87 17.58 6.31
CA TYR A 154 -16.85 18.18 4.99
C TYR A 154 -15.41 18.22 4.45
N TRP A 155 -15.28 18.15 3.13
CA TRP A 155 -14.00 18.27 2.41
C TRP A 155 -14.22 19.11 1.15
N VAL A 156 -13.24 19.94 0.80
CA VAL A 156 -13.25 20.70 -0.44
C VAL A 156 -12.45 19.92 -1.48
N GLY A 157 -13.16 19.33 -2.44
CA GLY A 157 -12.58 18.64 -3.59
C GLY A 157 -12.61 19.51 -4.84
N CYS A 158 -11.73 19.21 -5.80
CA CYS A 158 -11.87 19.76 -7.14
C CYS A 158 -13.11 19.13 -7.81
N LYS A 159 -13.87 19.90 -8.58
CA LYS A 159 -14.92 19.37 -9.44
C LYS A 159 -14.24 18.62 -10.59
N SER A 160 -14.36 17.29 -10.63
CA SER A 160 -13.94 16.52 -11.80
C SER A 160 -14.76 16.98 -13.00
N THR A 161 -14.11 17.63 -13.97
CA THR A 161 -14.68 17.90 -15.29
C THR A 161 -14.72 16.64 -16.14
#